data_AF-A0A645HH68-F1
#
_entry.id   AF-A0A645HH68-F1
#
_cell.length_a   1.000
_cell.length_b   1.000
_cell.length_c   1.000
_cell.angle_alpha   90.00
_cell.angle_beta   90.00
_cell.angle_gamma   90.00
#
_symmetry.space_group_name_H-M   'P 1'
#
loop_
_entity.id
_entity.type
_entity.pdbx_description
1 polymer ?
#
loop_
_entity_poly.entity_id
_entity_poly.type
_entity_poly.pdbx_seq_one_letter_code
_entity_poly.pdbx_strand_id
1 'polypeptide(L)'
;MYDKQKILNQAASYFYNGIFKLKCGNIATVKQMESLPYNIKMFEHIEKKHGSIDNYINNNSAMSVVHDISGGKYKLKYIGNALAWEYLRNVGVDGAKPDTHLKRILGSDRLGYSKQIIASDKDVAESVSRIAANNNVLEVEIDALLWNFCADGYGAICQSVPKCYSCPLQVHCNKMI
;
A
#
# COMPACT_ATOMS: atom_id res chain seq x y z
N MET A 1 -2.71 14.81 18.75
CA MET A 1 -2.71 13.35 18.96
C MET A 1 -4.10 12.93 19.45
N TYR A 2 -4.62 11.77 19.04
CA TYR A 2 -5.94 11.31 19.47
C TYR A 2 -5.94 10.82 20.92
N ASP A 3 -7.07 10.95 21.61
CA ASP A 3 -7.25 10.43 22.97
C ASP A 3 -7.68 8.96 22.92
N LYS A 4 -6.72 8.06 23.12
CA LYS A 4 -6.94 6.61 23.11
C LYS A 4 -8.00 6.16 24.12
N GLN A 5 -8.00 6.74 25.32
CA GLN A 5 -8.93 6.32 26.38
C GLN A 5 -10.37 6.70 26.02
N LYS A 6 -10.56 7.91 25.46
CA LYS A 6 -11.88 8.28 24.91
C LYS A 6 -12.34 7.33 23.82
N ILE A 7 -11.44 6.89 22.93
CA ILE A 7 -11.79 5.94 21.87
C ILE A 7 -12.21 4.59 22.45
N LEU A 8 -11.43 4.06 23.40
CA LEU A 8 -11.69 2.75 24.01
C LEU A 8 -12.95 2.72 24.89
N ASN A 9 -13.31 3.84 25.50
CA ASN A 9 -14.50 3.96 26.35
C ASN A 9 -15.79 4.22 25.56
N GLN A 10 -15.68 4.44 24.24
CA GLN A 10 -16.83 4.72 23.39
C GLN A 10 -17.31 3.46 22.67
N ALA A 11 -18.63 3.25 22.65
CA ALA A 11 -19.22 2.15 21.88
C ALA A 11 -18.95 2.31 20.38
N ALA A 12 -18.68 1.21 19.68
CA ALA A 12 -18.43 1.20 18.23
C ALA A 12 -19.53 1.92 17.41
N SER A 13 -20.76 1.86 17.91
CA SER A 13 -21.94 2.52 17.31
C SER A 13 -21.84 4.02 17.21
N TYR A 14 -21.15 4.68 18.13
CA TYR A 14 -20.87 6.10 18.02
C TYR A 14 -20.06 6.41 16.76
N PHE A 15 -19.02 5.62 16.50
CA PHE A 15 -18.13 5.84 15.36
C PHE A 15 -18.80 5.52 14.02
N TYR A 16 -19.39 4.34 13.86
CA TYR A 16 -19.99 3.99 12.57
C TYR A 16 -21.21 4.87 12.25
N ASN A 17 -22.01 5.27 13.26
CA ASN A 17 -23.11 6.21 13.03
C ASN A 17 -22.59 7.60 12.64
N GLY A 18 -21.51 8.07 13.24
CA GLY A 18 -20.85 9.32 12.86
C GLY A 18 -20.35 9.29 11.41
N ILE A 19 -19.66 8.21 11.02
CA ILE A 19 -19.16 8.01 9.66
C ILE A 19 -20.31 7.94 8.64
N PHE A 20 -21.41 7.25 8.97
CA PHE A 20 -22.61 7.21 8.11
C PHE A 20 -23.28 8.57 7.96
N LYS A 21 -23.35 9.38 9.03
CA LYS A 21 -23.87 10.76 8.97
C LYS A 21 -23.04 11.64 8.04
N LEU A 22 -21.72 11.43 8.00
CA LEU A 22 -20.81 12.12 7.08
C LEU A 22 -20.86 11.56 5.65
N LYS A 23 -21.65 10.51 5.40
CA LYS A 23 -21.72 9.79 4.12
C LYS A 23 -20.37 9.20 3.68
N CYS A 24 -19.48 8.91 4.62
CA CYS A 24 -18.16 8.32 4.37
C CYS A 24 -18.11 6.81 4.67
N GLY A 25 -19.25 6.19 4.95
CA GLY A 25 -19.32 4.77 5.30
C GLY A 25 -19.48 3.86 4.09
N ASN A 26 -19.09 2.60 4.28
CA ASN A 26 -19.31 1.50 3.36
C ASN A 26 -19.78 0.26 4.13
N ILE A 27 -20.01 -0.85 3.43
CA ILE A 27 -20.51 -2.11 4.01
C ILE A 27 -19.61 -2.68 5.12
N ALA A 28 -18.31 -2.37 5.13
CA ALA A 28 -17.36 -2.84 6.13
C ALA A 28 -17.27 -1.92 7.36
N THR A 29 -17.81 -0.70 7.31
CA THR A 29 -17.62 0.33 8.34
C THR A 29 -18.02 -0.14 9.74
N VAL A 30 -19.17 -0.82 9.89
CA VAL A 30 -19.62 -1.33 11.20
C VAL A 30 -18.56 -2.27 11.79
N LYS A 31 -18.15 -3.27 11.02
CA LYS A 31 -17.18 -4.28 11.44
C LYS A 31 -15.78 -3.70 11.69
N GLN A 32 -15.38 -2.69 10.93
CA GLN A 32 -14.13 -1.94 11.14
C GLN A 32 -14.16 -1.21 12.49
N MET A 33 -15.24 -0.51 12.80
CA MET A 33 -15.37 0.22 14.07
C MET A 33 -15.50 -0.71 15.27
N GLU A 34 -16.20 -1.85 15.14
CA GLU A 34 -16.26 -2.90 16.17
C GLU A 34 -14.88 -3.52 16.46
N SER A 35 -13.99 -3.52 15.47
CA SER A 35 -12.64 -4.08 15.60
C SER A 35 -11.61 -3.09 16.15
N LEU A 36 -11.98 -1.82 16.29
CA LEU A 36 -11.05 -0.76 16.71
C LEU A 36 -10.37 -1.05 18.06
N PRO A 37 -11.07 -1.52 19.12
CA PRO A 37 -10.41 -1.86 20.39
C PRO A 37 -9.38 -2.98 20.26
N TYR A 38 -9.61 -3.96 19.37
CA TYR A 38 -8.65 -5.02 19.10
C TYR A 38 -7.41 -4.47 18.40
N ASN A 39 -7.59 -3.66 17.37
CA ASN A 39 -6.48 -3.09 16.60
C ASN A 39 -5.63 -2.14 17.46
N ILE A 40 -6.25 -1.34 18.35
CA ILE A 40 -5.54 -0.49 19.31
C ILE A 40 -4.67 -1.36 20.24
N LYS A 41 -5.23 -2.43 20.81
CA LYS A 41 -4.47 -3.35 21.68
C LYS A 41 -3.31 -4.03 20.95
N MET A 42 -3.46 -4.31 19.66
CA MET A 42 -2.37 -4.86 18.85
C MET A 42 -1.22 -3.84 18.71
N PHE A 43 -1.54 -2.57 18.43
CA PHE A 43 -0.51 -1.53 18.41
C PHE A 43 0.16 -1.34 19.77
N GLU A 44 -0.59 -1.34 20.87
CA GLU A 44 -0.01 -1.31 22.23
C GLU A 44 0.91 -2.51 22.49
N HIS A 45 0.58 -3.69 21.97
CA HIS A 45 1.44 -4.87 22.06
C HIS A 45 2.75 -4.70 21.28
N ILE A 46 2.70 -4.11 20.09
CA ILE A 46 3.90 -3.77 19.29
C ILE A 46 4.75 -2.76 20.07
N GLU A 47 4.15 -1.67 20.57
CA GLU A 47 4.84 -0.64 21.37
C GLU A 47 5.53 -1.25 22.58
N LYS A 48 4.82 -2.07 23.36
CA LYS A 48 5.38 -2.73 24.55
C LYS A 48 6.61 -3.60 24.22
N LYS A 49 6.62 -4.24 23.04
CA LYS A 49 7.69 -5.14 22.63
C LYS A 49 8.89 -4.44 21.99
N HIS A 50 8.66 -3.33 21.28
CA HIS A 50 9.68 -2.65 20.47
C HIS A 50 9.99 -1.22 20.94
N GLY A 51 9.40 -0.79 22.05
CA GLY A 51 9.52 0.56 22.61
C GLY A 51 8.57 1.58 21.99
N SER A 52 8.33 1.48 20.68
CA SER A 52 7.31 2.26 19.96
C SER A 52 6.93 1.56 18.65
N ILE A 53 5.83 2.00 18.01
CA ILE A 53 5.48 1.53 16.67
C ILE A 53 6.54 2.02 15.66
N ASP A 54 7.01 3.26 15.80
CA ASP A 54 8.03 3.84 14.92
C ASP A 54 9.33 3.05 14.98
N ASN A 55 9.76 2.62 16.18
CA ASN A 55 10.92 1.74 16.34
C ASN A 55 10.70 0.41 15.62
N TYR A 56 9.51 -0.16 15.73
CA TYR A 56 9.18 -1.38 15.00
C TYR A 56 9.27 -1.17 13.48
N ILE A 57 8.72 -0.08 12.97
CA ILE A 57 8.73 0.26 11.55
C ILE A 57 10.16 0.49 11.05
N ASN A 58 10.94 1.34 11.73
CA ASN A 58 12.28 1.75 11.31
C ASN A 58 13.32 0.62 11.38
N ASN A 59 13.09 -0.40 12.20
CA ASN A 59 13.99 -1.56 12.32
C ASN A 59 13.58 -2.75 11.45
N ASN A 60 12.55 -2.63 10.61
CA ASN A 60 12.08 -3.69 9.72
C ASN A 60 11.88 -3.16 8.30
N SER A 61 11.91 -4.04 7.29
CA SER A 61 11.54 -3.63 5.93
C SER A 61 10.04 -3.33 5.85
N ALA A 62 9.65 -2.35 5.02
CA ALA A 62 8.25 -2.00 4.78
C ALA A 62 7.42 -3.23 4.38
N MET A 63 7.97 -4.10 3.52
CA MET A 63 7.37 -5.38 3.14
C MET A 63 7.09 -6.31 4.32
N SER A 64 8.03 -6.44 5.27
CA SER A 64 7.83 -7.26 6.47
C SER A 64 6.76 -6.66 7.37
N VAL A 65 6.78 -5.34 7.58
CA VAL A 65 5.77 -4.67 8.42
C VAL A 65 4.38 -4.83 7.82
N VAL A 66 4.23 -4.63 6.50
CA VAL A 66 2.98 -4.83 5.78
C VAL A 66 2.49 -6.27 5.94
N HIS A 67 3.35 -7.25 5.74
CA HIS A 67 3.01 -8.66 5.94
C HIS A 67 2.51 -8.90 7.37
N ASP A 68 3.25 -8.41 8.36
CA ASP A 68 2.98 -8.66 9.77
C ASP A 68 1.65 -8.08 10.23
N ILE A 69 1.28 -6.87 9.77
CA ILE A 69 0.02 -6.21 10.16
C ILE A 69 -1.18 -6.59 9.29
N SER A 70 -0.98 -7.10 8.07
CA SER A 70 -2.09 -7.50 7.18
C SER A 70 -2.47 -8.97 7.26
N GLY A 71 -1.54 -9.84 7.63
CA GLY A 71 -1.75 -11.29 7.65
C GLY A 71 -0.91 -12.07 8.66
N GLY A 72 0.17 -11.47 9.17
CA GLY A 72 1.15 -12.15 10.01
C GLY A 72 0.92 -12.02 11.52
N LYS A 73 2.03 -12.00 12.26
CA LYS A 73 2.05 -12.06 13.74
C LYS A 73 1.35 -10.89 14.45
N TYR A 74 1.15 -9.77 13.77
CA TYR A 74 0.50 -8.57 14.30
C TYR A 74 -0.77 -8.21 13.52
N LYS A 75 -1.44 -9.22 12.95
CA LYS A 75 -2.59 -9.04 12.07
C LYS A 75 -3.65 -8.13 12.69
N LEU A 76 -3.92 -7.03 12.00
CA LEU A 76 -5.01 -6.12 12.28
C LEU A 76 -6.29 -6.63 11.59
N LYS A 77 -7.43 -6.46 12.26
CA LYS A 77 -8.73 -6.80 11.70
C LYS A 77 -9.14 -5.76 10.67
N TYR A 78 -9.65 -6.24 9.53
CA TYR A 78 -10.10 -5.43 8.39
C TYR A 78 -9.02 -4.54 7.74
N ILE A 79 -7.74 -4.87 7.95
CA ILE A 79 -6.60 -4.24 7.27
C ILE A 79 -5.92 -5.29 6.40
N GLY A 80 -6.18 -5.23 5.09
CA GLY A 80 -5.48 -6.05 4.10
C GLY A 80 -4.15 -5.42 3.68
N ASN A 81 -3.43 -6.11 2.79
CA ASN A 81 -2.12 -5.66 2.28
C ASN A 81 -2.15 -4.22 1.73
N ALA A 82 -3.19 -3.84 0.97
CA ALA A 82 -3.34 -2.50 0.43
C ALA A 82 -3.45 -1.41 1.52
N LEU A 83 -4.32 -1.62 2.52
CA LEU A 83 -4.51 -0.68 3.62
C LEU A 83 -3.28 -0.62 4.55
N ALA A 84 -2.55 -1.72 4.68
CA ALA A 84 -1.28 -1.75 5.42
C ALA A 84 -0.21 -0.88 4.74
N TRP A 85 -0.10 -0.92 3.41
CA TRP A 85 0.76 -0.01 2.64
C TRP A 85 0.31 1.45 2.75
N GLU A 86 -0.99 1.72 2.72
CA GLU A 86 -1.51 3.07 2.94
C GLU A 86 -1.19 3.59 4.34
N TYR A 87 -1.29 2.75 5.37
CA TYR A 87 -0.85 3.11 6.71
C TYR A 87 0.63 3.49 6.74
N LEU A 88 1.52 2.67 6.17
CA LEU A 88 2.96 2.97 6.14
C LEU A 88 3.27 4.30 5.42
N ARG A 89 2.61 4.57 4.29
CA ARG A 89 2.75 5.86 3.60
C ARG A 89 2.31 7.04 4.46
N ASN A 90 1.19 6.90 5.17
CA ASN A 90 0.66 7.96 6.05
C ASN A 90 1.56 8.25 7.26
N VAL A 91 2.43 7.32 7.64
CA VAL A 91 3.43 7.51 8.71
C VAL A 91 4.83 7.81 8.16
N GLY A 92 4.95 8.11 6.86
CA GLY A 92 6.19 8.61 6.25
C GLY A 92 7.18 7.54 5.82
N VAL A 93 6.77 6.28 5.69
CA VAL A 93 7.64 5.23 5.14
C VAL A 93 7.74 5.37 3.64
N ASP A 94 8.97 5.47 3.13
CA ASP A 94 9.26 5.36 1.71
C ASP A 94 9.21 3.90 1.26
N GLY A 95 8.54 3.63 0.15
CA GLY A 95 8.40 2.29 -0.41
C GLY A 95 7.33 2.17 -1.48
N ALA A 96 7.48 1.14 -2.31
CA ALA A 96 6.56 0.83 -3.40
C ALA A 96 5.54 -0.26 -3.04
N LYS A 97 4.26 -0.04 -3.35
CA LYS A 97 3.19 -1.03 -3.14
C LYS A 97 3.18 -1.99 -4.34
N PRO A 98 3.48 -3.29 -4.18
CA PRO A 98 3.55 -4.24 -5.30
C PRO A 98 2.16 -4.67 -5.79
N ASP A 99 1.41 -3.72 -6.31
CA ASP A 99 0.06 -3.94 -6.81
C ASP A 99 0.02 -4.39 -8.27
N THR A 100 -1.18 -4.66 -8.76
CA THR A 100 -1.36 -5.21 -10.10
C THR A 100 -0.88 -4.27 -11.20
N HIS A 101 -0.83 -2.95 -10.98
CA HIS A 101 -0.32 -2.00 -11.97
C HIS A 101 1.20 -2.09 -12.06
N LEU A 102 1.89 -1.95 -10.92
CA LEU A 102 3.35 -2.03 -10.87
C LEU A 102 3.86 -3.40 -11.32
N LYS A 103 3.25 -4.48 -10.82
CA LYS A 103 3.64 -5.84 -11.19
C LYS A 103 3.56 -6.09 -12.69
N ARG A 104 2.54 -5.51 -13.32
CA ARG A 104 2.27 -5.70 -14.74
C ARG A 104 3.21 -4.86 -15.58
N ILE A 105 3.36 -3.55 -15.30
CA ILE A 105 4.24 -2.67 -16.10
C ILE A 105 5.73 -3.06 -16.01
N LEU A 106 6.17 -3.55 -14.85
CA LEU A 106 7.56 -4.01 -14.64
C LEU A 106 7.80 -5.44 -15.15
N GLY A 107 6.76 -6.13 -15.61
CA GLY A 107 6.82 -7.49 -16.15
C GLY A 107 7.68 -7.61 -17.40
N SER A 108 8.09 -8.85 -17.70
CA SER A 108 8.98 -9.16 -18.82
C SER A 108 8.38 -8.84 -20.20
N ASP A 109 7.05 -8.92 -20.36
CA ASP A 109 6.35 -8.58 -21.59
C ASP A 109 6.14 -7.07 -21.79
N ARG A 110 6.55 -6.25 -20.80
CA ARG A 110 6.43 -4.79 -20.83
C ARG A 110 7.78 -4.12 -20.64
N LEU A 111 8.05 -3.43 -19.53
CA LEU A 111 9.32 -2.72 -19.37
C LEU A 111 10.51 -3.64 -19.07
N GLY A 112 10.29 -4.94 -18.83
CA GLY A 112 11.38 -5.91 -18.75
C GLY A 112 12.22 -5.83 -17.47
N TYR A 113 11.70 -5.21 -16.41
CA TYR A 113 12.42 -5.06 -15.14
C TYR A 113 12.43 -6.36 -14.32
N SER A 114 11.40 -7.20 -14.49
CA SER A 114 11.35 -8.59 -14.01
C SER A 114 11.60 -9.58 -15.16
N LYS A 115 12.09 -10.77 -14.82
CA LYS A 115 12.13 -11.92 -15.74
C LYS A 115 10.76 -12.60 -15.90
N GLN A 116 9.81 -12.33 -15.01
CA GLN A 116 8.46 -12.89 -15.02
C GLN A 116 7.51 -11.96 -15.77
N ILE A 117 6.51 -12.53 -16.46
CA ILE A 117 5.47 -11.73 -17.17
C ILE A 117 4.73 -10.82 -16.20
N ILE A 118 4.45 -11.31 -15.00
CA ILE A 118 3.95 -10.50 -13.89
C ILE A 118 5.05 -10.49 -12.84
N ALA A 119 5.57 -9.31 -12.53
CA ALA A 119 6.65 -9.16 -11.57
C ALA A 119 6.20 -9.64 -10.17
N SER A 120 7.11 -10.26 -9.43
CA SER A 120 6.88 -10.60 -8.01
C SER A 120 6.95 -9.35 -7.13
N ASP A 121 6.49 -9.44 -5.88
CA ASP A 121 6.61 -8.33 -4.92
C ASP A 121 8.08 -7.89 -4.75
N LYS A 122 8.99 -8.87 -4.73
CA LYS A 122 10.43 -8.64 -4.67
C LYS A 122 10.93 -7.91 -5.91
N ASP A 123 10.54 -8.36 -7.10
CA ASP A 123 10.94 -7.71 -8.35
C ASP A 123 10.46 -6.26 -8.40
N VAL A 124 9.23 -5.99 -7.93
CA VAL A 124 8.70 -4.62 -7.87
C VAL A 124 9.55 -3.76 -6.93
N ALA A 125 9.79 -4.23 -5.70
CA ALA A 125 10.58 -3.50 -4.72
C ALA A 125 11.99 -3.19 -5.24
N GLU A 126 12.70 -4.19 -5.77
CA GLU A 126 14.05 -4.01 -6.30
C GLU A 126 14.08 -3.08 -7.52
N SER A 127 13.09 -3.20 -8.41
CA SER A 127 13.01 -2.38 -9.62
C SER A 127 12.72 -0.93 -9.30
N VAL A 128 11.76 -0.66 -8.41
CA VAL A 128 11.41 0.69 -7.99
C VAL A 128 12.57 1.32 -7.23
N SER A 129 13.18 0.60 -6.29
CA SER A 129 14.35 1.07 -5.55
C SER A 129 15.50 1.46 -6.49
N ARG A 130 15.77 0.62 -7.51
CA ARG A 130 16.79 0.92 -8.54
C ARG A 130 16.44 2.16 -9.36
N ILE A 131 15.19 2.31 -9.80
CA ILE A 131 14.75 3.48 -10.58
C ILE A 131 14.86 4.75 -9.71
N ALA A 132 14.38 4.69 -8.47
CA ALA A 132 14.42 5.80 -7.52
C ALA A 132 15.85 6.26 -7.26
N ALA A 133 16.76 5.33 -6.94
CA ALA A 133 18.17 5.62 -6.71
C ALA A 133 18.86 6.24 -7.93
N ASN A 134 18.60 5.70 -9.13
CA ASN A 134 19.19 6.22 -10.37
C ASN A 134 18.72 7.63 -10.73
N ASN A 135 17.57 8.06 -10.20
CA ASN A 135 16.98 9.38 -10.49
C ASN A 135 17.02 10.34 -9.29
N ASN A 136 17.57 9.92 -8.15
CA ASN A 136 17.61 10.68 -6.90
C ASN A 136 16.21 11.17 -6.45
N VAL A 137 15.25 10.26 -6.45
CA VAL A 137 13.85 10.48 -6.00
C VAL A 137 13.44 9.39 -5.02
N LEU A 138 12.30 9.55 -4.35
CA LEU A 138 11.75 8.56 -3.43
C LEU A 138 11.09 7.39 -4.17
N GLU A 139 11.07 6.22 -3.55
CA GLU A 139 10.36 5.05 -4.10
C GLU A 139 8.86 5.32 -4.25
N VAL A 140 8.26 6.05 -3.31
CA VAL A 140 6.84 6.44 -3.35
C VAL A 140 6.52 7.34 -4.55
N GLU A 141 7.47 8.14 -5.04
CA GLU A 141 7.29 8.98 -6.22
C GLU A 141 7.26 8.14 -7.50
N ILE A 142 8.13 7.13 -7.58
CA ILE A 142 8.13 6.17 -8.69
C ILE A 142 6.86 5.30 -8.66
N ASP A 143 6.44 4.82 -7.48
CA ASP A 143 5.16 4.10 -7.29
C ASP A 143 4.00 4.94 -7.81
N ALA A 144 3.89 6.20 -7.36
CA ALA A 144 2.84 7.11 -7.77
C ALA A 144 2.85 7.38 -9.28
N LEU A 145 4.02 7.60 -9.88
CA LEU A 145 4.16 7.87 -11.31
C LEU A 145 3.71 6.66 -12.15
N LEU A 146 4.24 5.48 -11.86
CA LEU A 146 3.90 4.25 -12.57
C LEU A 146 2.42 3.88 -12.37
N TRP A 147 1.91 4.05 -11.15
CA TRP A 147 0.50 3.79 -10.86
C TRP A 147 -0.41 4.74 -11.62
N ASN A 148 -0.16 6.06 -11.58
CA ASN A 148 -0.93 7.07 -12.31
C ASN A 148 -0.91 6.83 -13.83
N PHE A 149 0.23 6.41 -14.37
CA PHE A 149 0.37 6.07 -15.79
C PHE A 149 -0.52 4.86 -16.18
N CYS A 150 -0.71 3.92 -15.27
CA CYS A 150 -1.44 2.67 -15.52
C CYS A 150 -2.92 2.69 -15.12
N ALA A 151 -3.31 3.51 -14.15
CA ALA A 151 -4.62 3.44 -13.50
C ALA A 151 -5.75 4.04 -14.36
N ASP A 152 -6.95 3.46 -14.22
CA ASP A 152 -8.16 3.98 -14.85
C ASP A 152 -8.64 5.27 -14.17
N GLY A 153 -9.16 6.23 -14.95
CA GLY A 153 -9.46 7.58 -14.46
C GLY A 153 -8.23 8.48 -14.25
N TYR A 154 -7.02 7.97 -14.54
CA TYR A 154 -5.76 8.71 -14.55
C TYR A 154 -5.17 8.68 -15.95
N GLY A 155 -3.92 8.21 -16.13
CA GLY A 155 -3.29 8.11 -17.43
C GLY A 155 -3.91 7.03 -18.32
N ALA A 156 -4.35 5.91 -17.74
CA ALA A 156 -4.98 4.80 -18.45
C ALA A 156 -4.20 4.37 -19.73
N ILE A 157 -2.86 4.37 -19.69
CA ILE A 157 -2.00 4.01 -20.83
C ILE A 157 -1.62 2.54 -20.76
N CYS A 158 -1.00 2.10 -19.65
CA CYS A 158 -0.49 0.73 -19.50
C CYS A 158 -1.43 -0.17 -18.67
N GLN A 159 -2.72 -0.17 -19.03
CA GLN A 159 -3.75 -0.99 -18.39
C GLN A 159 -3.59 -2.49 -18.71
N SER A 160 -4.54 -3.34 -18.30
CA SER A 160 -4.60 -4.74 -18.72
C SER A 160 -4.71 -4.84 -20.26
N VAL A 161 -5.53 -3.98 -20.86
CA VAL A 161 -5.57 -3.70 -22.30
C VAL A 161 -4.87 -2.36 -22.54
N PRO A 162 -3.58 -2.34 -22.90
CA PRO A 162 -2.80 -1.11 -22.99
C PRO A 162 -3.04 -0.36 -24.31
N LYS A 163 -2.94 0.97 -24.25
CA LYS A 163 -2.99 1.86 -25.42
C LYS A 163 -1.58 2.05 -25.98
N CYS A 164 -0.99 0.97 -26.48
CA CYS A 164 0.43 0.97 -26.84
C CYS A 164 0.78 1.95 -27.97
N TYR A 165 -0.12 2.17 -28.93
CA TYR A 165 0.06 3.15 -30.01
C TYR A 165 0.20 4.60 -29.52
N SER A 166 -0.32 4.91 -28.32
CA SER A 166 -0.22 6.23 -27.68
C SER A 166 0.72 6.21 -26.47
N CYS A 167 1.52 5.15 -26.29
CA CYS A 167 2.38 4.98 -25.13
C CYS A 167 3.74 5.67 -25.36
N PRO A 168 4.13 6.66 -24.56
CA PRO A 168 5.43 7.33 -24.71
C PRO A 168 6.62 6.41 -24.41
N LEU A 169 6.38 5.26 -23.76
CA LEU A 169 7.40 4.26 -23.44
C LEU A 169 7.51 3.16 -24.51
N GLN A 170 6.81 3.26 -25.64
CA GLN A 170 6.76 2.22 -26.68
C GLN A 170 8.16 1.77 -27.12
N VAL A 171 9.06 2.71 -27.39
CA VAL A 171 10.43 2.42 -27.86
C VAL A 171 11.32 1.73 -26.80
N HIS A 172 10.88 1.75 -25.54
CA HIS A 172 11.57 1.13 -24.40
C HIS A 172 10.81 -0.08 -23.86
N CYS A 173 9.75 -0.52 -24.53
CA CYS A 173 8.86 -1.57 -24.06
C CYS A 173 8.99 -2.83 -24.93
N ASN A 174 9.02 -3.99 -24.28
CA ASN A 174 9.07 -5.30 -24.94
C ASN A 174 7.73 -5.72 -25.55
N LYS A 175 6.65 -4.98 -25.26
CA LYS A 175 5.32 -5.35 -25.74
C LYS A 175 5.22 -5.09 -27.24
N MET A 176 5.19 -6.17 -28.02
CA MET A 176 4.89 -6.10 -29.46
C MET A 176 3.48 -5.57 -29.70
N ILE A 177 3.32 -4.79 -30.76
CA ILE A 177 2.12 -4.00 -31.11
C ILE A 177 1.63 -4.41 -32.49
#